data_AF-A0A1F6FKP6-F1
#
_entry.id   AF-A0A1F6FKP6-F1
#
_cell.length_a   1.000
_cell.length_b   1.000
_cell.length_c   1.000
_cell.angle_alpha   90.00
_cell.angle_beta   90.00
_cell.angle_gamma   90.00
#
_symmetry.space_group_name_H-M   'P 1'
#
loop_
_entity.id
_entity.type
_entity.pdbx_description
1 polymer ?
#
loop_
_entity_poly.entity_id
_entity_poly.type
_entity_poly.pdbx_seq_one_letter_code
_entity_poly.pdbx_strand_id
1 'polypeptide(L)'
;MGGVIGGIAGGIIFGMLMAMMGMMPMIASMIGSQATAIGWVVHLIISAVTGGLFALIFSKWVRNYGEGVGYGLLYGLIWWVLGALIAMPVILGMGVQIGNAFDTIRLMSLMGHAIFGVVLGLVYVLYVAKRHEGAAHEHDHAHEHAHTH
;
A
#
# COMPACT_ATOMS: atom_id res chain seq x y z
N MET A 1 -9.02 9.03 -0.07
CA MET A 1 -7.97 9.27 -1.08
C MET A 1 -6.56 9.05 -0.56
N GLY A 2 -6.17 9.56 0.62
CA GLY A 2 -4.80 9.39 1.16
C GLY A 2 -4.27 7.95 1.14
N GLY A 3 -5.11 6.96 1.45
CA GLY A 3 -4.71 5.54 1.39
C GLY A 3 -4.46 5.03 -0.03
N VAL A 4 -5.25 5.45 -1.01
CA VAL A 4 -5.02 5.10 -2.43
C VAL A 4 -3.70 5.70 -2.92
N ILE A 5 -3.44 6.96 -2.57
CA ILE A 5 -2.17 7.64 -2.92
C ILE A 5 -0.98 6.95 -2.27
N GLY A 6 -1.09 6.62 -0.97
CA GLY A 6 -0.06 5.87 -0.26
C GLY A 6 0.12 4.46 -0.80
N GLY A 7 -0.96 3.80 -1.22
CA GLY A 7 -0.93 2.49 -1.84
C GLY A 7 -0.20 2.53 -3.18
N ILE A 8 -0.49 3.52 -4.03
CA ILE A 8 0.23 3.71 -5.29
C ILE A 8 1.72 4.02 -5.03
N ALA A 9 2.03 4.92 -4.09
CA ALA A 9 3.42 5.25 -3.77
C ALA A 9 4.21 4.04 -3.25
N GLY A 10 3.63 3.29 -2.31
CA GLY A 10 4.22 2.06 -1.79
C GLY A 10 4.34 0.98 -2.87
N GLY A 11 3.32 0.84 -3.72
CA GLY A 11 3.27 -0.11 -4.82
C GLY A 11 4.26 0.20 -5.93
N ILE A 12 4.59 1.46 -6.17
CA ILE A 12 5.66 1.85 -7.09
C ILE A 12 7.02 1.39 -6.55
N ILE A 13 7.31 1.65 -5.27
CA ILE A 13 8.58 1.25 -4.64
C ILE A 13 8.69 -0.28 -4.58
N PHE A 14 7.63 -0.97 -4.14
CA PHE A 14 7.61 -2.42 -4.08
C PHE A 14 7.66 -3.05 -5.48
N GLY A 15 6.91 -2.51 -6.43
CA GLY A 15 6.96 -2.92 -7.83
C GLY A 15 8.36 -2.78 -8.42
N MET A 16 9.14 -1.74 -8.06
CA MET A 16 10.52 -1.59 -8.52
C MET A 16 11.41 -2.72 -8.00
N LEU A 17 11.28 -3.07 -6.72
CA LEU A 17 12.00 -4.22 -6.14
C LEU A 17 11.64 -5.52 -6.87
N MET A 18 10.36 -5.74 -7.13
CA MET A 18 9.91 -6.93 -7.87
C MET A 18 10.37 -6.95 -9.32
N ALA A 19 10.42 -5.79 -9.99
CA ALA A 19 10.94 -5.67 -11.34
C ALA A 19 12.44 -5.98 -11.41
N MET A 20 13.22 -5.50 -10.44
CA MET A 20 14.64 -5.85 -10.32
C MET A 20 14.86 -7.34 -10.08
N MET A 21 13.94 -8.00 -9.37
CA MET A 21 13.95 -9.44 -9.13
C MET A 21 13.32 -10.27 -10.27
N GLY A 22 12.84 -9.64 -11.35
CA GLY A 22 12.19 -10.33 -12.47
C GLY A 22 10.83 -10.95 -12.13
N MET A 23 10.14 -10.49 -11.09
CA MET A 23 8.88 -11.07 -10.60
C MET A 23 7.62 -10.50 -11.27
N MET A 24 7.72 -9.47 -12.11
CA MET A 24 6.53 -8.86 -12.74
C MET A 24 5.75 -9.82 -13.66
N PRO A 25 6.38 -10.70 -14.48
CA PRO A 25 5.65 -11.71 -15.23
C PRO A 25 4.87 -12.68 -14.33
N MET A 26 5.37 -12.98 -13.13
CA MET A 26 4.65 -13.81 -12.15
C MET A 26 3.37 -13.14 -11.65
N ILE A 27 3.33 -11.81 -11.55
CA ILE A 27 2.09 -11.09 -11.23
C ILE A 27 1.17 -11.06 -12.45
N ALA A 28 1.72 -10.85 -13.65
CA ALA A 28 0.93 -10.85 -14.89
C ALA A 28 0.22 -12.19 -15.12
N SER A 29 0.83 -13.31 -14.69
CA SER A 29 0.28 -14.65 -14.90
C SER A 29 -0.97 -14.92 -14.06
N MET A 30 -1.21 -14.14 -12.99
CA MET A 30 -2.47 -14.20 -12.23
C MET A 30 -3.70 -13.93 -13.09
N ILE A 31 -3.54 -13.20 -14.20
CA ILE A 31 -4.60 -12.88 -15.16
C ILE A 31 -4.32 -13.47 -16.55
N GLY A 32 -3.48 -14.49 -16.63
CA GLY A 32 -3.17 -15.20 -17.88
C GLY A 32 -2.22 -14.48 -18.83
N SER A 33 -1.46 -13.47 -18.36
CA SER A 33 -0.47 -12.76 -19.16
C SER A 33 0.97 -13.05 -18.73
N GLN A 34 1.94 -12.77 -19.60
CA GLN A 34 3.38 -12.83 -19.26
C GLN A 34 4.09 -11.48 -19.49
N ALA A 35 3.33 -10.44 -19.89
CA ALA A 35 3.93 -9.15 -20.20
C ALA A 35 4.28 -8.40 -18.90
N THR A 36 5.53 -7.97 -18.77
CA THR A 36 6.02 -7.16 -17.64
C THR A 36 5.17 -5.92 -17.39
N ALA A 37 4.73 -5.23 -18.45
CA ALA A 37 3.86 -4.06 -18.34
C ALA A 37 2.49 -4.40 -17.74
N ILE A 38 1.92 -5.56 -18.06
CA ILE A 38 0.65 -6.02 -17.48
C ILE A 38 0.84 -6.34 -16.00
N GLY A 39 1.95 -6.99 -15.62
CA GLY A 39 2.30 -7.22 -14.23
C GLY A 39 2.36 -5.93 -13.41
N TRP A 40 2.93 -4.86 -13.98
CA TRP A 40 2.97 -3.52 -13.36
C TRP A 40 1.58 -2.94 -13.14
N VAL A 41 0.73 -2.98 -14.17
CA VAL A 41 -0.64 -2.47 -14.07
C VAL A 41 -1.43 -3.22 -12.99
N VAL A 42 -1.38 -4.56 -13.01
CA VAL A 42 -2.04 -5.40 -12.00
C VAL A 42 -1.53 -5.10 -10.60
N HIS A 43 -0.20 -5.01 -10.43
CA HIS A 43 0.39 -4.70 -9.13
C HIS A 43 -0.06 -3.34 -8.59
N LEU A 44 -0.07 -2.30 -9.44
CA LEU A 44 -0.49 -0.96 -9.02
C LEU A 44 -1.99 -0.89 -8.72
N ILE A 45 -2.84 -1.61 -9.44
CA ILE A 45 -4.27 -1.73 -9.13
C ILE A 45 -4.47 -2.38 -7.76
N ILE A 46 -3.81 -3.51 -7.50
CA ILE A 46 -3.84 -4.19 -6.20
C ILE A 46 -3.35 -3.23 -5.10
N SER A 47 -2.26 -2.51 -5.35
CA SER A 47 -1.69 -1.55 -4.40
C SER A 47 -2.64 -0.39 -4.10
N ALA A 48 -3.33 0.14 -5.10
CA ALA A 48 -4.34 1.19 -4.93
C ALA A 48 -5.55 0.70 -4.12
N VAL A 49 -6.06 -0.51 -4.42
CA VAL A 49 -7.20 -1.11 -3.71
C VAL A 49 -6.84 -1.40 -2.25
N THR A 50 -5.70 -2.05 -2.02
CA THR A 50 -5.23 -2.37 -0.65
C THR A 50 -4.92 -1.11 0.15
N GLY A 51 -4.34 -0.08 -0.47
CA GLY A 51 -4.15 1.23 0.17
C GLY A 51 -5.46 1.94 0.49
N GLY A 52 -6.46 1.86 -0.40
CA GLY A 52 -7.81 2.34 -0.11
C GLY A 52 -8.43 1.64 1.10
N LEU A 53 -8.30 0.31 1.16
CA LEU A 53 -8.77 -0.51 2.28
C LEU A 53 -8.05 -0.15 3.59
N PHE A 54 -6.75 0.16 3.55
CA PHE A 54 -6.02 0.65 4.72
C PHE A 54 -6.66 1.91 5.30
N ALA A 55 -6.95 2.90 4.45
CA ALA A 55 -7.61 4.12 4.92
C ALA A 55 -9.02 3.86 5.47
N LEU A 56 -9.76 2.91 4.89
CA LEU A 56 -11.09 2.54 5.40
C LEU A 56 -11.01 1.90 6.79
N ILE A 57 -10.06 0.99 6.99
CA ILE A 57 -9.92 0.25 8.24
C ILE A 57 -9.25 1.13 9.29
N PHE A 58 -8.08 1.71 9.00
CA PHE A 58 -7.18 2.28 10.00
C PHE A 58 -7.31 3.78 10.26
N SER A 59 -8.19 4.49 9.53
CA SER A 59 -8.33 5.95 9.65
C SER A 59 -8.54 6.48 11.08
N LYS A 60 -9.23 5.72 11.94
CA LYS A 60 -9.52 6.14 13.32
C LYS A 60 -8.33 6.00 14.28
N TRP A 61 -7.37 5.14 13.94
CA TRP A 61 -6.24 4.79 14.79
C TRP A 61 -4.93 5.44 14.36
N VAL A 62 -4.82 5.88 13.10
CA VAL A 62 -3.62 6.55 12.58
C VAL A 62 -3.76 8.06 12.70
N ARG A 63 -3.11 8.64 13.69
CA ARG A 63 -3.15 10.09 14.02
C ARG A 63 -1.78 10.75 13.91
N ASN A 64 -0.72 9.99 14.08
CA ASN A 64 0.66 10.47 13.95
C ASN A 64 1.52 9.52 13.09
N TYR A 65 2.74 9.97 12.76
CA TYR A 65 3.66 9.21 11.92
C TYR A 65 4.03 7.85 12.52
N GLY A 66 4.20 7.76 13.84
CA GLY A 66 4.54 6.51 14.53
C GLY A 66 3.43 5.46 14.39
N GLU A 67 2.17 5.87 14.59
CA GLU A 67 1.01 5.02 14.34
C GLU A 67 0.87 4.66 12.86
N GLY A 68 1.12 5.60 11.95
CA GLY A 68 1.13 5.35 10.51
C GLY A 68 2.12 4.25 10.12
N VAL A 69 3.35 4.33 10.61
CA VAL A 69 4.39 3.31 10.39
C VAL A 69 4.00 1.98 11.06
N GLY A 70 3.54 2.01 12.32
CA GLY A 70 3.18 0.80 13.07
C GLY A 70 2.02 0.02 12.44
N TYR A 71 0.91 0.68 12.16
CA TYR A 71 -0.22 0.07 11.48
C TYR A 71 0.11 -0.28 10.02
N GLY A 72 0.93 0.52 9.35
CA GLY A 72 1.45 0.22 8.03
C GLY A 72 2.23 -1.10 7.99
N LEU A 73 3.17 -1.30 8.91
CA LEU A 73 3.92 -2.55 9.05
C LEU A 73 3.03 -3.74 9.33
N LEU A 74 2.10 -3.61 10.28
CA LEU A 74 1.12 -4.66 10.59
C LEU A 74 0.30 -5.02 9.35
N TYR A 75 -0.15 -4.01 8.61
CA TYR A 75 -0.94 -4.21 7.40
C TYR A 75 -0.14 -4.86 6.27
N GLY A 76 1.13 -4.46 6.10
CA GLY A 76 2.07 -5.11 5.19
C GLY A 76 2.27 -6.59 5.53
N LEU A 77 2.46 -6.90 6.81
CA LEU A 77 2.58 -8.28 7.30
C LEU A 77 1.32 -9.10 6.99
N ILE A 78 0.13 -8.54 7.21
CA ILE A 78 -1.14 -9.18 6.88
C ILE A 78 -1.21 -9.49 5.37
N TRP A 79 -0.87 -8.52 4.51
CA TRP A 79 -0.89 -8.73 3.06
C TRP A 79 0.22 -9.66 2.55
N TRP A 80 1.35 -9.74 3.25
CA TRP A 80 2.35 -10.76 2.93
C TRP A 80 1.79 -12.16 3.14
N VAL A 81 1.14 -12.41 4.27
CA VAL A 81 0.51 -13.72 4.53
C VAL A 81 -0.64 -13.96 3.55
N LEU A 82 -1.60 -13.04 3.44
CA LEU A 82 -2.80 -13.23 2.63
C LEU A 82 -2.51 -13.20 1.12
N GLY A 83 -1.68 -12.27 0.66
CA GLY A 83 -1.34 -12.07 -0.74
C GLY A 83 -0.26 -13.03 -1.20
N ALA A 84 0.95 -12.91 -0.63
CA ALA A 84 2.13 -13.61 -1.15
C ALA A 84 2.18 -15.11 -0.79
N LEU A 85 1.71 -15.50 0.40
CA LEU A 85 1.78 -16.91 0.83
C LEU A 85 0.51 -17.71 0.49
N ILE A 86 -0.63 -17.04 0.28
CA ILE A 86 -1.93 -17.69 0.07
C ILE A 86 -2.50 -17.36 -1.31
N ALA A 87 -2.94 -16.12 -1.56
CA ALA A 87 -3.72 -15.78 -2.74
C ALA A 87 -2.95 -16.01 -4.05
N MET A 88 -1.73 -15.46 -4.18
CA MET A 88 -0.90 -15.62 -5.37
C MET A 88 -0.59 -17.10 -5.66
N PRO A 89 -0.03 -17.88 -4.72
CA PRO A 89 0.27 -19.29 -4.96
C PRO A 89 -0.97 -20.14 -5.29
N VAL A 90 -2.12 -19.87 -4.66
CA VAL A 90 -3.36 -20.58 -4.95
C VAL A 90 -3.87 -20.25 -6.36
N ILE A 91 -3.85 -18.98 -6.76
CA ILE A 91 -4.24 -18.56 -8.12
C ILE A 91 -3.35 -19.21 -9.18
N LEU A 92 -2.06 -19.39 -8.88
CA LEU A 92 -1.09 -20.03 -9.77
C LEU A 92 -1.07 -21.56 -9.69
N GLY A 93 -1.93 -22.19 -8.88
CA GLY A 93 -2.02 -23.64 -8.75
C GLY A 93 -0.89 -24.29 -7.95
N MET A 94 -0.10 -23.51 -7.21
CA MET A 94 1.01 -23.98 -6.36
C MET A 94 0.56 -24.42 -4.96
N GLY A 95 -0.68 -24.12 -4.58
CA GLY A 95 -1.20 -24.35 -3.22
C GLY A 95 -0.64 -23.37 -2.18
N VAL A 96 -1.15 -23.43 -0.95
CA VAL A 96 -0.76 -22.52 0.16
C VAL A 96 0.70 -22.72 0.57
N GLN A 97 1.45 -21.63 0.74
CA GLN A 97 2.90 -21.62 0.94
C GLN A 97 3.36 -21.23 2.36
N ILE A 98 2.47 -21.26 3.35
CA ILE A 98 2.79 -20.88 4.75
C ILE A 98 3.93 -21.73 5.32
N GLY A 99 3.98 -23.03 5.03
CA GLY A 99 5.03 -23.93 5.53
C GLY A 99 6.44 -23.56 5.05
N ASN A 100 6.55 -22.81 3.96
CA ASN A 100 7.81 -22.39 3.37
C ASN A 100 8.17 -20.93 3.69
N ALA A 101 7.46 -20.27 4.60
CA ALA A 101 7.54 -18.82 4.83
C ALA A 101 8.96 -18.27 5.07
N PHE A 102 9.87 -19.11 5.58
CA PHE A 102 11.26 -18.74 5.90
C PHE A 102 12.27 -18.95 4.76
N ASP A 103 11.82 -19.40 3.59
CA ASP A 103 12.68 -19.45 2.41
C ASP A 103 13.09 -18.04 1.95
N THR A 104 14.30 -17.91 1.41
CA THR A 104 14.88 -16.62 0.99
C THR A 104 13.94 -15.78 0.14
N ILE A 105 13.27 -16.37 -0.86
CA ILE A 105 12.36 -15.64 -1.75
C ILE A 105 11.15 -15.08 -0.98
N ARG A 106 10.61 -15.83 -0.01
CA ARG A 106 9.43 -15.40 0.78
C ARG A 106 9.81 -14.37 1.84
N LEU A 107 11.01 -14.44 2.40
CA LEU A 107 11.56 -13.39 3.26
C LEU A 107 11.83 -12.09 2.48
N MET A 108 12.32 -12.18 1.25
CA MET A 108 12.43 -10.99 0.37
C MET A 108 11.05 -10.41 0.06
N SER A 109 10.04 -11.26 -0.16
CA SER A 109 8.66 -10.81 -0.31
C SER A 109 8.14 -10.12 0.95
N LEU A 110 8.45 -10.63 2.15
CA LEU A 110 8.09 -9.98 3.43
C LEU A 110 8.67 -8.57 3.51
N MET A 111 9.95 -8.41 3.16
CA MET A 111 10.60 -7.10 3.12
C MET A 111 9.88 -6.14 2.18
N GLY A 112 9.50 -6.59 0.98
CA GLY A 112 8.73 -5.78 0.03
C GLY A 112 7.38 -5.32 0.58
N HIS A 113 6.65 -6.21 1.24
CA HIS A 113 5.36 -5.88 1.88
C HIS A 113 5.52 -4.96 3.09
N ALA A 114 6.58 -5.13 3.87
CA ALA A 114 6.90 -4.23 4.97
C ALA A 114 7.19 -2.81 4.46
N ILE A 115 8.00 -2.68 3.40
CA ILE A 115 8.30 -1.39 2.75
C ILE A 115 7.02 -0.76 2.20
N PHE A 116 6.19 -1.53 1.49
CA PHE A 116 4.88 -1.08 1.01
C PHE A 116 4.04 -0.51 2.17
N GLY A 117 3.92 -1.26 3.27
CA GLY A 117 3.14 -0.87 4.44
C GLY A 117 3.64 0.41 5.10
N VAL A 118 4.96 0.55 5.28
CA VAL A 118 5.58 1.76 5.85
C VAL A 118 5.29 2.98 4.98
N VAL A 119 5.53 2.88 3.67
CA VAL A 119 5.32 3.99 2.73
C VAL A 119 3.85 4.38 2.70
N LEU A 120 2.94 3.41 2.61
CA LEU A 120 1.50 3.62 2.67
C LEU A 120 1.10 4.40 3.93
N GLY A 121 1.56 3.96 5.10
CA GLY A 121 1.26 4.59 6.38
C GLY A 121 1.77 6.02 6.47
N LEU A 122 3.02 6.26 6.07
CA LEU A 122 3.61 7.60 6.05
C LEU A 122 2.88 8.56 5.12
N VAL A 123 2.60 8.12 3.88
CA VAL A 123 1.89 8.95 2.89
C VAL A 123 0.45 9.22 3.33
N TYR A 124 -0.20 8.25 3.98
CA TYR A 124 -1.53 8.44 4.55
C TYR A 124 -1.54 9.56 5.61
N VAL A 125 -0.62 9.51 6.57
CA VAL A 125 -0.49 10.54 7.62
C VAL A 125 -0.20 11.92 7.00
N LEU A 126 0.73 11.99 6.05
CA LEU A 126 1.07 13.23 5.34
C LEU A 126 -0.15 13.81 4.62
N TYR A 127 -0.94 12.97 3.97
CA TYR A 127 -2.15 13.41 3.28
C TYR A 127 -3.19 13.97 4.26
N VAL A 128 -3.40 13.31 5.40
CA VAL A 128 -4.34 13.75 6.42
C VAL A 128 -3.90 15.09 7.04
N ALA A 129 -2.61 15.23 7.39
CA ALA A 129 -2.06 16.47 7.95
C ALA A 129 -2.32 17.67 7.02
N LYS A 130 -1.99 17.55 5.73
CA LYS A 130 -2.21 18.61 4.73
C LYS A 130 -3.69 18.99 4.56
N ARG A 131 -4.61 18.03 4.72
CA ARG A 131 -6.05 18.29 4.63
C ARG A 131 -6.56 19.11 5.83
N HIS A 132 -5.98 18.91 7.01
CA HIS A 132 -6.33 19.71 8.19
C HIS A 132 -5.79 21.14 8.08
N GLU A 133 -4.56 21.31 7.61
CA GLU A 133 -3.97 22.64 7.37
C GLU A 133 -4.81 23.47 6.39
N GLY A 134 -5.19 22.89 5.23
CA GLY A 134 -6.00 23.58 4.24
C GLY A 134 -7.38 24.02 4.76
N ALA A 135 -8.02 23.18 5.58
CA ALA A 135 -9.32 23.52 6.18
C ALA A 135 -9.22 24.65 7.22
N ALA A 136 -8.11 24.74 7.96
CA ALA A 136 -7.89 25.83 8.91
C ALA A 136 -7.71 27.18 8.20
N HIS A 137 -6.97 27.22 7.09
CA HIS A 137 -6.79 28.43 6.28
C HIS A 137 -8.10 28.92 5.65
N GLU A 138 -8.94 28.02 5.15
CA GLU A 138 -10.23 28.39 4.53
C GLU A 138 -11.20 29.01 5.56
N HIS A 139 -11.19 28.51 6.80
CA HIS A 139 -12.01 29.06 7.88
C HIS A 139 -11.59 30.48 8.27
N ASP A 140 -10.29 30.76 8.36
CA ASP A 140 -9.75 32.08 8.74
C ASP A 140 -10.13 33.17 7.73
N HIS A 141 -9.97 32.88 6.42
CA HIS A 141 -10.39 33.79 5.35
C HIS A 141 -11.89 34.07 5.36
N ALA A 142 -12.73 33.08 5.68
CA ALA A 142 -14.18 33.29 5.76
C ALA A 142 -14.58 34.23 6.91
N HIS A 143 -13.90 34.16 8.06
CA HIS A 143 -14.14 35.09 9.19
C HIS A 143 -13.66 36.51 8.89
N GLU A 144 -12.50 36.66 8.23
CA GLU A 144 -11.98 37.98 7.86
C GLU A 144 -12.95 38.73 6.93
N HIS A 145 -13.48 38.04 5.91
CA HIS A 145 -14.47 38.63 4.99
C HIS A 145 -15.81 38.99 5.66
N ALA A 146 -16.23 38.25 6.69
CA ALA A 146 -17.47 38.50 7.42
C ALA A 146 -17.40 39.76 8.32
N HIS A 147 -16.20 40.20 8.71
CA HIS A 147 -16.01 41.39 9.55
C HIS A 147 -15.72 42.67 8.74
N THR A 148 -15.49 42.56 7.43
CA THR A 148 -15.21 43.71 6.55
C THR A 148 -16.45 44.28 5.83
N HIS A 149 -17.65 43.77 6.13
CA HIS A 149 -18.94 44.23 5.60
C HIS A 149 -19.88 44.69 6.71
#